data_AF-A0A3N1T1M3-F1
#
_entry.id   AF-A0A3N1T1M3-F1
#
_cell.length_a   1.000
_cell.length_b   1.000
_cell.length_c   1.000
_cell.angle_alpha   90.00
_cell.angle_beta   90.00
_cell.angle_gamma   90.00
#
_symmetry.space_group_name_H-M   'P 1'
#
loop_
_entity.id
_entity.type
_entity.pdbx_description
1 polymer ?
#
loop_
_entity_poly.entity_id
_entity_poly.type
_entity_poly.pdbx_seq_one_letter_code
_entity_poly.pdbx_strand_id
1 'polypeptide(L)'
;MRENTEQRRDDERHERRPGLLRRWRETLDEHTNPTQRSLLATWLSFGATFGAARLITHGIRSGRLPWGNVSTSGGTHMHHYNFGIATLAGVGLVAVRGDAQYVGHPGVGAAYGAGTALIADEFALLLDLKDVYWAKQGRISVDISLGIISVLGLYLTAAPFWHELTKATRHHALERHSTA
;
A
#
# COMPACT_ATOMS: atom_id res chain seq x y z
N MET A 1 44.98 -29.22 24.46
CA MET A 1 44.87 -27.74 24.63
C MET A 1 44.57 -27.00 23.32
N ARG A 2 43.90 -27.61 22.32
CA ARG A 2 43.51 -26.96 21.05
C ARG A 2 41.99 -26.83 20.87
N GLU A 3 41.18 -27.69 21.50
CA GLU A 3 39.70 -27.66 21.43
C GLU A 3 39.09 -26.36 21.99
N ASN A 4 39.70 -25.78 23.02
CA ASN A 4 39.14 -24.60 23.70
C ASN A 4 39.18 -23.32 22.82
N THR A 5 39.99 -23.31 21.76
CA THR A 5 40.13 -22.17 20.85
C THR A 5 39.10 -22.18 19.72
N GLU A 6 38.61 -23.35 19.34
CA GLU A 6 37.56 -23.49 18.32
C GLU A 6 36.18 -23.26 18.94
N GLN A 7 35.92 -23.82 20.13
CA GLN A 7 34.69 -23.52 20.89
C GLN A 7 34.54 -22.02 21.21
N ARG A 8 35.63 -21.33 21.56
CA ARG A 8 35.60 -19.89 21.84
C ARG A 8 35.39 -19.04 20.58
N ARG A 9 35.81 -19.51 19.41
CA ARG A 9 35.54 -18.85 18.11
C ARG A 9 34.11 -19.09 17.62
N ASP A 10 33.50 -20.20 18.02
CA ASP A 10 32.11 -20.50 17.69
C ASP A 10 31.12 -19.78 18.62
N ASP A 11 31.45 -19.60 19.90
CA ASP A 11 30.69 -18.73 20.82
C ASP A 11 30.73 -17.25 20.40
N GLU A 12 31.85 -16.75 19.87
CA GLU A 12 31.95 -15.36 19.39
C GLU A 12 31.18 -15.11 18.08
N ARG A 13 30.78 -16.17 17.35
CA ARG A 13 29.89 -16.08 16.18
C ARG A 13 28.41 -15.94 16.57
N HIS A 14 28.06 -16.17 17.84
CA HIS A 14 26.68 -16.33 18.30
C HIS A 14 25.93 -15.06 18.73
N GLU A 15 26.53 -13.85 18.68
CA GLU A 15 25.80 -12.61 19.03
C GLU A 15 25.94 -11.47 18.00
N ARG A 16 25.81 -11.75 16.70
CA ARG A 16 25.40 -10.66 15.79
C ARG A 16 23.94 -10.31 16.05
N ARG A 17 23.75 -9.36 16.97
CA ARG A 17 22.45 -8.69 17.19
C ARG A 17 21.79 -8.46 15.83
N PRO A 18 20.58 -9.03 15.58
CA PRO A 18 19.93 -8.88 14.30
C PRO A 18 19.75 -7.39 14.01
N GLY A 19 20.05 -6.97 12.77
CA GLY A 19 19.94 -5.58 12.36
C GLY A 19 18.53 -5.04 12.60
N LEU A 20 18.40 -3.73 12.82
CA LEU A 20 17.12 -3.10 13.21
C LEU A 20 15.96 -3.48 12.27
N LEU A 21 16.19 -3.50 10.96
CA LEU A 21 15.16 -3.90 9.98
C LEU A 21 14.64 -5.33 10.18
N ARG A 22 15.51 -6.26 10.59
CA ARG A 22 15.12 -7.64 10.87
C ARG A 22 14.27 -7.71 12.12
N ARG A 23 14.65 -6.99 13.19
CA ARG A 23 13.85 -6.89 14.42
C ARG A 23 12.46 -6.30 14.15
N TRP A 24 12.39 -5.24 13.32
CA TRP A 24 11.11 -4.63 12.97
C TRP A 24 10.22 -5.60 12.17
N ARG A 25 10.80 -6.37 11.25
CA ARG A 25 10.06 -7.43 10.54
C ARG A 25 9.59 -8.53 11.49
N GLU A 26 10.45 -8.99 12.39
CA GLU A 26 10.11 -10.00 13.40
C GLU A 26 8.94 -9.51 14.28
N THR A 27 8.99 -8.27 14.79
CA THR A 27 7.89 -7.70 15.58
C THR A 27 6.59 -7.55 14.78
N LEU A 28 6.67 -7.08 13.52
CA LEU A 28 5.51 -7.03 12.63
C LEU A 28 4.93 -8.42 12.43
N ASP A 29 5.80 -9.42 12.22
CA ASP A 29 5.40 -10.79 11.97
C ASP A 29 4.79 -11.47 13.21
N GLU A 30 5.18 -11.06 14.41
CA GLU A 30 4.61 -11.56 15.66
C GLU A 30 3.24 -10.95 15.97
N HIS A 31 3.03 -9.66 15.68
CA HIS A 31 1.85 -8.92 16.15
C HIS A 31 0.75 -8.72 15.11
N THR A 32 0.95 -9.18 13.87
CA THR A 32 -0.03 -8.99 12.80
C THR A 32 -0.27 -10.28 12.03
N ASN A 33 -1.51 -10.48 11.58
CA ASN A 33 -1.84 -11.57 10.66
C ASN A 33 -1.47 -11.21 9.19
N PRO A 34 -1.39 -12.18 8.26
CA PRO A 34 -1.03 -11.91 6.87
C PRO A 34 -1.89 -10.82 6.21
N THR A 35 -3.20 -10.87 6.43
CA THR A 35 -4.14 -9.86 5.90
C THR A 35 -3.82 -8.46 6.41
N GLN A 36 -3.56 -8.29 7.70
CA GLN A 36 -3.16 -7.00 8.29
C GLN A 36 -1.85 -6.50 7.69
N ARG A 37 -0.86 -7.37 7.48
CA ARG A 37 0.41 -6.98 6.81
C ARG A 37 0.17 -6.50 5.38
N SER A 38 -0.68 -7.21 4.64
CA SER A 38 -1.03 -6.81 3.27
C SER A 38 -1.76 -5.47 3.21
N LEU A 39 -2.68 -5.23 4.14
CA LEU A 39 -3.40 -3.95 4.25
C LEU A 39 -2.49 -2.81 4.69
N LEU A 40 -1.58 -3.04 5.63
CA LEU A 40 -0.55 -2.07 6.02
C LEU A 40 0.37 -1.74 4.85
N ALA A 41 0.83 -2.76 4.11
CA ALA A 41 1.64 -2.56 2.91
C ALA A 41 0.89 -1.77 1.84
N THR A 42 -0.42 -2.03 1.67
CA THR A 42 -1.30 -1.26 0.78
C THR A 42 -1.37 0.21 1.20
N TRP A 43 -1.63 0.48 2.48
CA TRP A 43 -1.77 1.84 2.99
C TRP A 43 -0.47 2.64 2.87
N LEU A 44 0.65 2.04 3.28
CA LEU A 44 1.97 2.68 3.23
C LEU A 44 2.43 2.93 1.79
N SER A 45 2.30 1.93 0.91
CA SER A 45 2.67 2.08 -0.51
C SER A 45 1.81 3.14 -1.21
N PHE A 46 0.50 3.17 -0.95
CA PHE A 46 -0.38 4.20 -1.50
C PHE A 46 0.10 5.60 -1.11
N GLY A 47 0.27 5.84 0.20
CA GLY A 47 0.68 7.15 0.70
C GLY A 47 2.05 7.58 0.19
N ALA A 48 3.01 6.64 0.18
CA ALA A 48 4.36 6.90 -0.32
C ALA A 48 4.38 7.20 -1.83
N THR A 49 3.68 6.39 -2.64
CA THR A 49 3.61 6.59 -4.10
C THR A 49 2.89 7.88 -4.45
N PHE A 50 1.75 8.18 -3.82
CA PHE A 50 1.01 9.43 -4.04
C PHE A 50 1.85 10.66 -3.64
N GLY A 51 2.47 10.62 -2.46
CA GLY A 51 3.36 11.68 -1.99
C GLY A 51 4.55 11.89 -2.92
N ALA A 52 5.20 10.81 -3.36
CA ALA A 52 6.32 10.87 -4.29
C ALA A 52 5.91 11.48 -5.65
N ALA A 53 4.80 11.02 -6.24
CA ALA A 53 4.29 11.55 -7.51
C ALA A 53 4.04 13.06 -7.43
N ARG A 54 3.43 13.52 -6.33
CA ARG A 54 3.18 14.95 -6.07
C ARG A 54 4.44 15.75 -5.87
N LEU A 55 5.39 15.24 -5.08
CA LEU A 55 6.66 15.90 -4.84
C LEU A 55 7.47 16.05 -6.13
N ILE A 56 7.53 15.01 -6.96
CA ILE A 56 8.19 15.05 -8.26
C ILE A 56 7.52 16.08 -9.17
N THR A 57 6.19 16.02 -9.32
CA THR A 57 5.42 16.94 -10.17
C THR A 57 5.59 18.39 -9.72
N HIS A 58 5.55 18.65 -8.41
CA HIS A 58 5.78 19.98 -7.85
C HIS A 58 7.23 20.44 -8.04
N GLY A 59 8.20 19.53 -7.89
CA GLY A 59 9.63 19.77 -8.15
C GLY A 59 9.89 20.21 -9.58
N ILE A 60 9.35 19.48 -10.56
CA ILE A 60 9.43 19.78 -11.99
C ILE A 60 8.78 21.15 -12.27
N ARG A 61 7.56 21.39 -11.77
CA ARG A 61 6.86 22.67 -11.97
C ARG A 61 7.57 23.86 -11.34
N SER A 62 8.31 23.64 -10.24
CA SER A 62 9.10 24.68 -9.57
C SER A 62 10.50 24.89 -10.18
N GLY A 63 10.86 24.17 -11.24
CA GLY A 63 12.16 24.27 -11.92
C GLY A 63 13.34 23.71 -11.11
N ARG A 64 13.09 22.96 -10.03
CA ARG A 64 14.14 22.41 -9.14
C ARG A 64 14.64 21.03 -9.56
N LEU A 65 13.95 20.37 -10.49
CA LEU A 65 14.29 19.02 -10.94
C LEU A 65 14.69 19.05 -12.43
N PRO A 66 15.82 18.44 -12.82
CA PRO A 66 16.30 18.43 -14.21
C PRO A 66 15.55 17.43 -15.12
N TRP A 67 14.52 16.74 -14.61
CA TRP A 67 13.75 15.74 -15.35
C TRP A 67 12.56 16.38 -16.07
N GLY A 68 12.53 16.25 -17.40
CA GLY A 68 11.37 16.58 -18.22
C GLY A 68 10.28 15.50 -18.16
N ASN A 69 9.08 15.83 -18.64
CA ASN A 69 7.96 14.89 -18.75
C ASN A 69 8.38 13.63 -19.54
N VAL A 70 8.01 12.45 -19.04
CA VAL A 70 8.20 11.19 -19.78
C VAL A 70 7.35 11.25 -21.05
N SER A 71 8.03 11.50 -22.16
CA SER A 71 7.41 11.65 -23.48
C SER A 71 7.93 10.49 -24.34
N THR A 72 7.04 9.75 -24.98
CA THR A 72 7.46 8.73 -25.94
C THR A 72 8.16 9.42 -27.12
N SER A 73 9.07 8.73 -27.81
CA SER A 73 9.81 9.24 -28.97
C SER A 73 8.93 9.77 -30.13
N GLY A 74 7.61 9.56 -30.08
CA GLY A 74 6.61 10.10 -31.02
C GLY A 74 5.76 11.27 -30.50
N GLY A 75 6.08 11.89 -29.35
CA GLY A 75 5.38 13.07 -28.84
C GLY A 75 4.12 12.79 -27.98
N THR A 76 3.77 11.52 -27.76
CA THR A 76 2.66 11.16 -26.86
C THR A 76 3.12 11.19 -25.41
N HIS A 77 2.43 11.98 -24.58
CA HIS A 77 2.64 11.99 -23.13
C HIS A 77 1.98 10.76 -22.51
N MET A 78 2.77 9.84 -21.96
CA MET A 78 2.23 8.73 -21.19
C MET A 78 1.93 9.20 -19.77
N HIS A 79 0.65 9.28 -19.43
CA HIS A 79 0.23 9.52 -18.06
C HIS A 79 0.59 8.33 -17.18
N HIS A 80 1.06 8.60 -15.98
CA HIS A 80 1.52 7.58 -15.05
C HIS A 80 0.39 6.70 -14.50
N TYR A 81 -0.88 7.13 -14.63
CA TYR A 81 -2.03 6.28 -14.31
C TYR A 81 -2.06 4.99 -15.16
N ASN A 82 -1.47 4.98 -16.37
CA ASN A 82 -1.37 3.78 -17.21
C ASN A 82 -0.52 2.69 -16.53
N PHE A 83 0.57 3.07 -15.85
CA PHE A 83 1.36 2.14 -15.04
C PHE A 83 0.56 1.64 -13.83
N GLY A 84 -0.29 2.49 -13.27
CA GLY A 84 -1.25 2.10 -12.24
C GLY A 84 -2.22 1.02 -12.73
N ILE A 85 -2.85 1.24 -13.89
CA ILE A 85 -3.76 0.26 -14.51
C ILE A 85 -3.04 -1.06 -14.79
N ALA A 86 -1.85 -1.03 -15.41
CA ALA A 86 -1.08 -2.24 -15.70
C ALA A 86 -0.72 -3.01 -14.41
N THR A 87 -0.34 -2.29 -13.35
CA THR A 87 -0.04 -2.88 -12.04
C THR A 87 -1.27 -3.53 -11.42
N LEU A 88 -2.42 -2.84 -11.42
CA LEU A 88 -3.67 -3.39 -10.90
C LEU A 88 -4.19 -4.56 -11.73
N ALA A 89 -3.98 -4.56 -13.05
CA ALA A 89 -4.28 -5.72 -13.89
C ALA A 89 -3.44 -6.94 -13.50
N GLY A 90 -2.14 -6.74 -13.20
CA GLY A 90 -1.27 -7.79 -12.69
C GLY A 90 -1.72 -8.32 -11.32
N VAL A 91 -2.08 -7.43 -10.40
CA VAL A 91 -2.66 -7.81 -9.10
C VAL A 91 -3.97 -8.58 -9.27
N GLY A 92 -4.84 -8.12 -10.18
CA GLY A 92 -6.09 -8.79 -10.53
C GLY A 92 -5.86 -10.19 -11.08
N LEU A 93 -4.84 -10.37 -11.93
CA LEU A 93 -4.46 -11.68 -12.44
C LEU A 93 -3.98 -12.62 -11.32
N VAL A 94 -3.17 -12.13 -10.38
CA VAL A 94 -2.74 -12.89 -9.20
C VAL A 94 -3.95 -13.30 -8.35
N ALA A 95 -4.91 -12.39 -8.17
CA ALA A 95 -6.14 -12.66 -7.42
C ALA A 95 -7.02 -13.71 -8.12
N VAL A 96 -7.20 -13.61 -9.44
CA VAL A 96 -7.97 -14.56 -10.25
C VAL A 96 -7.33 -15.95 -10.25
N ARG A 97 -5.99 -16.02 -10.29
CA ARG A 97 -5.26 -17.29 -10.19
C ARG A 97 -5.52 -18.00 -8.86
N GLY A 98 -5.75 -17.25 -7.78
CA GLY A 98 -6.23 -17.78 -6.51
C GLY A 98 -5.20 -18.58 -5.71
N ASP A 99 -3.90 -18.44 -5.99
CA ASP A 99 -2.89 -19.19 -5.23
C ASP A 99 -2.86 -18.73 -3.76
N ALA A 100 -3.01 -19.67 -2.82
CA ALA A 100 -3.05 -19.40 -1.39
C ALA A 100 -1.81 -18.64 -0.87
N GLN A 101 -0.64 -18.83 -1.50
CA GLN A 101 0.61 -18.16 -1.14
C GLN A 101 0.57 -16.63 -1.33
N TYR A 102 -0.31 -16.12 -2.19
CA TYR A 102 -0.44 -14.69 -2.48
C TYR A 102 -1.57 -14.01 -1.69
N VAL A 103 -2.46 -14.80 -1.09
CA VAL A 103 -3.54 -14.28 -0.22
C VAL A 103 -2.92 -13.70 1.05
N GLY A 104 -3.12 -12.40 1.27
CA GLY A 104 -2.50 -11.69 2.39
C GLY A 104 -0.99 -11.45 2.23
N HIS A 105 -0.43 -11.64 1.04
CA HIS A 105 1.00 -11.37 0.82
C HIS A 105 1.25 -9.84 0.80
N PRO A 106 2.23 -9.33 1.56
CA PRO A 106 2.49 -7.88 1.66
C PRO A 106 2.94 -7.27 0.33
N GLY A 107 3.65 -8.04 -0.52
CA GLY A 107 4.03 -7.59 -1.86
C GLY A 107 2.84 -7.32 -2.79
N VAL A 108 1.78 -8.14 -2.70
CA VAL A 108 0.55 -7.94 -3.48
C VAL A 108 -0.19 -6.70 -2.99
N GLY A 109 -0.27 -6.52 -1.67
CA GLY A 109 -0.82 -5.30 -1.07
C GLY A 109 -0.05 -4.04 -1.47
N ALA A 110 1.29 -4.09 -1.43
CA ALA A 110 2.13 -2.98 -1.86
C ALA A 110 1.94 -2.61 -3.34
N ALA A 111 1.85 -3.61 -4.22
CA ALA A 111 1.56 -3.38 -5.64
C ALA A 111 0.18 -2.77 -5.84
N TYR A 112 -0.82 -3.27 -5.12
CA TYR A 112 -2.18 -2.74 -5.17
C TYR A 112 -2.25 -1.28 -4.70
N GLY A 113 -1.63 -0.95 -3.56
CA GLY A 113 -1.58 0.42 -3.04
C GLY A 113 -0.86 1.39 -3.97
N ALA A 114 0.31 1.01 -4.48
CA ALA A 114 1.06 1.82 -5.43
C ALA A 114 0.27 2.05 -6.74
N GLY A 115 -0.32 0.99 -7.32
CA GLY A 115 -1.10 1.09 -8.55
C GLY A 115 -2.33 1.99 -8.38
N THR A 116 -3.03 1.86 -7.26
CA THR A 116 -4.18 2.71 -6.92
C THR A 116 -3.78 4.17 -6.74
N ALA A 117 -2.63 4.44 -6.10
CA ALA A 117 -2.13 5.81 -5.92
C ALA A 117 -1.82 6.51 -7.24
N LEU A 118 -1.22 5.81 -8.21
CA LEU A 118 -0.93 6.36 -9.54
C LEU A 118 -2.21 6.71 -10.32
N ILE A 119 -3.29 5.95 -10.13
CA ILE A 119 -4.59 6.25 -10.72
C ILE A 119 -5.26 7.43 -10.00
N ALA A 120 -5.22 7.43 -8.67
CA ALA A 120 -5.82 8.48 -7.84
C ALA A 120 -5.17 9.85 -8.08
N ASP A 121 -3.86 9.89 -8.36
CA ASP A 121 -3.14 11.14 -8.62
C ASP A 121 -3.69 11.90 -9.84
N GLU A 122 -4.04 11.18 -10.91
CA GLU A 122 -4.56 11.71 -12.17
C GLU A 122 -6.09 11.57 -12.28
N PHE A 123 -6.79 11.30 -11.17
CA PHE A 123 -8.22 11.03 -11.19
C PHE A 123 -9.04 12.16 -11.85
N ALA A 124 -8.65 13.41 -11.63
CA ALA A 124 -9.29 14.56 -12.25
C ALA A 124 -9.16 14.60 -13.79
N LEU A 125 -8.12 13.96 -14.36
CA LEU A 125 -7.97 13.81 -15.81
C LEU A 125 -8.81 12.63 -16.35
N LEU A 126 -8.93 11.55 -15.59
CA LEU A 126 -9.72 10.37 -15.99
C LEU A 126 -11.21 10.66 -16.15
N LEU A 127 -11.75 11.58 -15.36
CA LEU A 127 -13.16 11.99 -15.44
C LEU A 127 -13.39 13.19 -16.38
N ASP A 128 -12.37 13.61 -17.14
CA ASP A 128 -12.38 14.80 -18.00
C ASP A 128 -13.07 16.00 -17.32
N LEU A 129 -12.69 16.27 -16.05
CA LEU A 129 -13.37 17.25 -15.19
C LEU A 129 -13.15 18.72 -15.60
N LYS A 130 -12.77 18.95 -16.86
CA LYS A 130 -12.26 20.23 -17.37
C LYS A 130 -13.23 21.40 -17.24
N ASP A 131 -14.55 21.18 -17.23
CA ASP A 131 -15.49 22.31 -17.32
C ASP A 131 -16.58 22.42 -16.25
N VAL A 132 -16.89 21.38 -15.47
CA VAL A 132 -18.16 21.40 -14.69
C VAL A 132 -17.97 21.45 -13.16
N TYR A 133 -16.73 21.35 -12.64
CA TYR A 133 -16.51 21.31 -11.19
C TYR A 133 -15.43 22.29 -10.69
N TRP A 134 -15.63 23.59 -10.94
CA TRP A 134 -15.15 24.79 -10.20
C TRP A 134 -13.83 24.79 -9.38
N ALA A 135 -12.86 23.90 -9.61
CA ALA A 135 -11.64 23.82 -8.81
C ALA A 135 -10.43 23.43 -9.65
N LYS A 136 -9.27 23.99 -9.26
CA LYS A 136 -7.93 23.60 -9.74
C LYS A 136 -7.85 22.08 -9.80
N GLN A 137 -7.76 21.46 -10.98
CA GLN A 137 -7.77 19.99 -11.21
C GLN A 137 -6.89 19.21 -10.22
N GLY A 138 -5.76 19.78 -9.81
CA GLY A 138 -4.88 19.17 -8.81
C GLY A 138 -5.47 19.02 -7.40
N ARG A 139 -6.53 19.74 -7.01
CA ARG A 139 -7.16 19.68 -5.68
C ARG A 139 -8.06 18.47 -5.52
N ILE A 140 -8.84 18.13 -6.55
CA ILE A 140 -9.80 17.02 -6.49
C ILE A 140 -9.07 15.68 -6.31
N SER A 141 -8.01 15.45 -7.07
CA SER A 141 -7.15 14.27 -6.88
C SER A 141 -6.54 14.21 -5.48
N VAL A 142 -6.21 15.36 -4.87
CA VAL A 142 -5.71 15.42 -3.48
C VAL A 142 -6.82 15.04 -2.50
N ASP A 143 -8.00 15.64 -2.62
CA ASP A 143 -9.12 15.38 -1.71
C ASP A 143 -9.53 13.90 -1.74
N ILE A 144 -9.57 13.30 -2.92
CA ILE A 144 -9.85 11.86 -3.09
C ILE A 144 -8.74 11.00 -2.50
N SER A 145 -7.48 11.33 -2.78
CA SER A 145 -6.35 10.55 -2.27
C SER A 145 -6.24 10.61 -0.75
N LEU A 146 -6.49 11.79 -0.16
CA LEU A 146 -6.58 11.97 1.28
C LEU A 146 -7.77 11.18 1.84
N GLY A 147 -8.93 11.22 1.18
CA GLY A 147 -10.09 10.40 1.56
C GLY A 147 -9.78 8.90 1.60
N ILE A 148 -9.12 8.36 0.56
CA ILE A 148 -8.69 6.96 0.49
C ILE A 148 -7.72 6.63 1.65
N ILE A 149 -6.68 7.45 1.85
CA ILE A 149 -5.71 7.25 2.94
C ILE A 149 -6.39 7.31 4.31
N SER A 150 -7.29 8.26 4.51
CA SER A 150 -8.01 8.44 5.78
C SER A 150 -8.93 7.27 6.08
N VAL A 151 -9.71 6.80 5.11
CA VAL A 151 -10.61 5.64 5.29
C VAL A 151 -9.81 4.38 5.59
N LEU A 152 -8.75 4.11 4.83
CA LEU A 152 -7.92 2.93 5.05
C LEU A 152 -7.15 3.02 6.37
N GLY A 153 -6.66 4.21 6.75
CA GLY A 153 -6.02 4.46 8.04
C GLY A 153 -6.98 4.29 9.22
N LEU A 154 -8.23 4.76 9.09
CA LEU A 154 -9.28 4.56 10.08
C LEU A 154 -9.60 3.07 10.25
N TYR A 155 -9.74 2.35 9.13
CA TYR A 155 -9.99 0.90 9.17
C TYR A 155 -8.88 0.16 9.92
N LEU A 156 -7.62 0.48 9.63
CA LEU A 156 -6.45 -0.14 10.26
C LEU A 156 -6.33 0.18 11.75
N THR A 157 -6.60 1.42 12.16
CA THR A 157 -6.49 1.84 13.58
C THR A 157 -7.67 1.39 14.43
N ALA A 158 -8.86 1.25 13.84
CA ALA A 158 -10.07 0.79 14.53
C ALA A 158 -10.30 -0.73 14.41
N ALA A 159 -9.29 -1.53 14.06
CA ALA A 159 -9.43 -2.98 13.89
C ALA A 159 -10.12 -3.71 15.07
N PRO A 160 -9.84 -3.40 16.35
CA PRO A 160 -10.54 -4.03 17.47
C PRO A 160 -12.04 -3.70 17.51
N PHE A 161 -12.40 -2.46 17.17
CA PHE A 161 -13.80 -2.02 17.12
C PHE A 161 -14.58 -2.77 16.02
N TRP A 162 -14.00 -2.92 14.83
CA TRP A 162 -14.63 -3.66 13.73
C TRP A 162 -14.83 -5.15 14.07
N HIS A 163 -13.87 -5.74 14.77
CA HIS A 163 -13.98 -7.13 15.23
C HIS A 163 -15.14 -7.32 16.21
N GLU A 164 -15.30 -6.43 17.18
CA GLU A 164 -16.42 -6.50 18.12
C GLU A 164 -17.77 -6.20 17.44
N LEU A 165 -17.81 -5.26 16.50
CA LEU A 165 -19.02 -4.97 15.74
C LEU A 165 -19.50 -6.18 14.92
N THR A 166 -18.57 -6.87 14.24
CA THR A 166 -18.91 -8.07 13.45
C THR A 166 -19.39 -9.23 14.33
N LYS A 167 -18.76 -9.45 15.49
CA LYS A 167 -19.24 -10.43 16.48
C LYS A 167 -20.65 -10.12 16.95
N ALA A 168 -20.90 -8.89 17.41
CA ALA A 168 -22.20 -8.47 17.93
C ALA A 168 -23.31 -8.66 16.88
N THR A 169 -23.02 -8.31 15.63
CA THR A 169 -23.94 -8.46 14.50
C THR A 169 -24.22 -9.94 14.19
N ARG A 170 -23.19 -10.80 14.22
CA ARG A 170 -23.33 -12.24 13.95
C ARG A 170 -24.16 -12.94 15.03
N HIS A 171 -23.97 -12.58 16.29
CA HIS A 171 -24.77 -13.12 17.40
C HIS A 171 -26.26 -12.78 17.25
N HIS A 172 -26.59 -11.53 16.94
CA HIS A 172 -27.98 -11.12 16.69
C HIS A 172 -28.62 -11.84 15.49
N ALA A 173 -27.88 -12.07 14.42
CA ALA A 173 -28.39 -12.78 13.24
C ALA A 173 -28.73 -14.26 13.55
N LEU A 174 -27.87 -14.94 14.33
CA LEU A 174 -28.08 -16.35 14.69
C LEU A 174 -29.26 -16.53 15.66
N GLU A 175 -29.46 -15.61 16.61
CA GLU A 175 -30.60 -15.63 17.53
C GLU A 175 -31.94 -15.43 16.82
N ARG A 176 -31.97 -14.58 15.77
CA ARG A 176 -33.16 -14.37 14.92
C ARG A 176 -33.54 -15.61 14.11
N HIS A 177 -32.58 -16.43 13.72
CA HIS A 177 -32.85 -17.65 12.93
C HIS A 177 -33.19 -18.87 13.79
N SER A 178 -32.89 -18.85 15.09
CA SER A 178 -33.25 -19.94 16.01
C SER A 178 -34.64 -19.78 16.66
N THR A 179 -35.30 -18.65 16.44
CA THR A 179 -36.62 -18.29 17.00
C THR A 179 -37.73 -18.25 15.94
N ALA A 180 -37.43 -18.65 14.71
CA ALA A 180 -38.37 -18.83 13.60
C ALA A 180 -38.46 -20.32 13.23
#